data_AF-L9ZGX9-F1
#
_entry.id   AF-L9ZGX9-F1
#
_cell.length_a   1.000
_cell.length_b   1.000
_cell.length_c   1.000
_cell.angle_alpha   90.00
_cell.angle_beta   90.00
_cell.angle_gamma   90.00
#
_symmetry.space_group_name_H-M   'P 1'
#
loop_
_entity.id
_entity.type
_entity.pdbx_description
1 polymer ?
#
loop_
_entity_poly.entity_id
_entity_poly.type
_entity_poly.pdbx_seq_one_letter_code
_entity_poly.pdbx_strand_id
1 'polypeptide(L)'
;MRPRDRTRESHSRALITLHADTPHIVSHSVRAARRRLCDDHADTIAAIDDCADRVTTSWDTARTTNRDALVDSLRAELVAADIFDRLPALLAAAVDATASDLRARPVPAAPYVVVTSRGPLLRATIDPGRLVIRFDVFEIVRADGAGHQPEYHRVDGVRLHVSLEN
;
A
#
# COMPACT_ATOMS: atom_id res chain seq x y z
N MET A 1 17.30 -31.21 61.86
CA MET A 1 18.19 -31.56 60.74
C MET A 1 17.36 -31.70 59.45
N ARG A 2 17.28 -30.61 58.69
CA ARG A 2 16.77 -30.41 57.31
C ARG A 2 17.83 -29.49 56.64
N PRO A 3 17.85 -29.27 55.31
CA PRO A 3 17.69 -30.18 54.18
C PRO A 3 18.79 -30.00 53.09
N ARG A 4 18.95 -31.03 52.24
CA ARG A 4 19.20 -31.03 50.77
C ARG A 4 20.00 -29.87 50.12
N ASP A 5 21.22 -30.19 49.70
CA ASP A 5 22.03 -29.55 48.64
C ASP A 5 21.92 -30.47 47.40
N ARG A 6 21.19 -30.10 46.34
CA ARG A 6 21.58 -29.32 45.14
C ARG A 6 22.39 -30.14 44.12
N THR A 7 22.01 -29.93 42.85
CA THR A 7 22.80 -30.15 41.62
C THR A 7 22.49 -31.40 40.79
N ARG A 8 21.49 -31.29 39.91
CA ARG A 8 21.70 -31.38 38.45
C ARG A 8 20.39 -30.97 37.76
N GLU A 9 20.26 -29.66 37.53
CA GLU A 9 19.32 -29.16 36.54
C GLU A 9 19.87 -29.51 35.16
N SER A 10 19.24 -30.52 34.55
CA SER A 10 19.35 -30.76 33.11
C SER A 10 18.73 -29.56 32.40
N HIS A 11 19.57 -28.60 32.00
CA HIS A 11 19.20 -27.55 31.06
C HIS A 11 18.93 -28.16 29.67
N SER A 12 17.73 -28.73 29.49
CA SER A 12 17.13 -28.89 28.18
C SER A 12 16.78 -27.51 27.65
N ARG A 13 17.70 -26.90 26.89
CA ARG A 13 17.39 -25.77 26.02
C ARG A 13 16.41 -26.27 24.95
N ALA A 14 15.12 -26.15 25.24
CA ALA A 14 14.09 -26.17 24.21
C ALA A 14 14.34 -24.95 23.32
N LEU A 15 14.90 -25.18 22.14
CA LEU A 15 14.82 -24.27 21.02
C LEU A 15 13.33 -24.11 20.73
N ILE A 16 12.73 -23.04 21.24
CA ILE A 16 11.44 -22.56 20.75
C ILE A 16 11.73 -21.99 19.38
N THR A 17 11.76 -22.86 18.38
CA THR A 17 11.52 -22.45 17.00
C THR A 17 10.10 -21.92 16.99
N LEU A 18 9.95 -20.61 17.18
CA LEU A 18 8.75 -19.88 16.80
C LEU A 18 8.59 -20.07 15.29
N HIS A 19 7.94 -21.16 14.89
CA HIS A 19 7.28 -21.25 13.61
C HIS A 19 6.08 -20.33 13.73
N ALA A 20 6.35 -19.03 13.61
CA ALA A 20 5.34 -18.02 13.69
C ALA A 20 4.30 -18.31 12.62
N ASP A 21 3.04 -18.22 13.01
CA ASP A 21 1.88 -18.46 12.19
C ASP A 21 1.81 -17.37 11.09
N THR A 22 2.60 -17.55 10.03
CA THR A 22 2.83 -16.58 8.95
C THR A 22 1.54 -15.94 8.41
N PRO A 23 0.44 -16.67 8.14
CA PRO A 23 -0.78 -16.04 7.61
C PRO A 23 -1.45 -15.08 8.61
N HIS A 24 -1.36 -15.36 9.92
CA HIS A 24 -1.95 -14.51 10.97
C HIS A 24 -1.18 -13.20 11.14
N ILE A 25 0.15 -13.24 11.09
CA ILE A 25 1.01 -12.04 11.22
C ILE A 25 0.89 -11.14 10.00
N VAL A 26 0.84 -11.71 8.79
CA VAL A 26 0.64 -10.94 7.56
C VAL A 26 -0.72 -10.25 7.58
N SER A 27 -1.77 -10.97 7.96
CA SER A 27 -3.12 -10.41 8.08
C SER A 27 -3.20 -9.28 9.11
N HIS A 28 -2.51 -9.43 10.25
CA HIS A 28 -2.43 -8.39 11.27
C HIS A 28 -1.69 -7.14 10.75
N SER A 29 -0.55 -7.31 10.11
CA SER A 29 0.27 -6.23 9.56
C SER A 29 -0.49 -5.42 8.51
N VAL A 30 -1.15 -6.10 7.58
CA VAL A 30 -2.00 -5.46 6.55
C VAL A 30 -3.12 -4.64 7.19
N ARG A 31 -3.80 -5.19 8.22
CA ARG A 31 -4.87 -4.49 8.93
C ARG A 31 -4.36 -3.26 9.71
N ALA A 32 -3.22 -3.40 10.39
CA ALA A 32 -2.61 -2.32 11.16
C ALA A 32 -2.19 -1.16 10.25
N ALA A 33 -1.50 -1.45 9.14
CA ALA A 33 -1.15 -0.47 8.12
C ALA A 33 -2.40 0.21 7.54
N ARG A 34 -3.39 -0.56 7.09
CA ARG A 34 -4.63 0.01 6.54
C ARG A 34 -5.34 0.94 7.53
N ARG A 35 -5.43 0.53 8.80
CA ARG A 35 -6.04 1.35 9.85
C ARG A 35 -5.28 2.66 10.04
N ARG A 36 -3.95 2.61 10.18
CA ARG A 36 -3.11 3.81 10.33
C ARG A 36 -3.33 4.79 9.17
N LEU A 37 -3.44 4.28 7.94
CA LEU A 37 -3.68 5.11 6.76
C LEU A 37 -5.06 5.77 6.75
N CYS A 38 -6.11 5.03 7.11
CA CYS A 38 -7.46 5.58 7.15
C CYS A 38 -7.64 6.57 8.31
N ASP A 39 -7.04 6.31 9.47
CA ASP A 39 -7.21 7.14 10.67
C ASP A 39 -6.38 8.44 10.57
N ASP A 40 -5.11 8.36 10.17
CA ASP A 40 -4.16 9.47 10.29
C ASP A 40 -3.88 10.19 8.95
N HIS A 41 -4.26 9.59 7.83
CA HIS A 41 -3.96 10.11 6.49
C HIS A 41 -5.20 10.26 5.59
N ALA A 42 -6.39 10.36 6.19
CA ALA A 42 -7.65 10.59 5.48
C ALA A 42 -7.58 11.80 4.53
N ASP A 43 -6.96 12.91 4.95
CA ASP A 43 -6.82 14.11 4.12
C ASP A 43 -6.00 13.88 2.85
N THR A 44 -4.97 13.03 2.92
CA THR A 44 -4.17 12.69 1.73
C THR A 44 -4.96 11.78 0.80
N ILE A 45 -5.76 10.86 1.35
CA ILE A 45 -6.64 9.99 0.57
C ILE A 45 -7.72 10.82 -0.13
N ALA A 46 -8.37 11.75 0.57
CA ALA A 46 -9.35 12.67 -0.01
C ALA A 46 -8.72 13.55 -1.10
N ALA A 47 -7.50 14.06 -0.90
CA ALA A 47 -6.85 14.85 -1.93
C ALA A 47 -6.47 14.03 -3.18
N ILE A 48 -6.17 12.72 -3.05
CA ILE A 48 -6.00 11.81 -4.20
C ILE A 48 -7.33 11.65 -4.96
N ASP A 49 -8.45 11.59 -4.22
CA ASP A 49 -9.80 11.54 -4.78
C ASP A 49 -10.11 12.79 -5.62
N ASP A 50 -9.88 13.97 -5.04
CA ASP A 50 -10.08 15.26 -5.71
C ASP A 50 -9.23 15.39 -6.99
N CYS A 51 -8.00 14.86 -6.96
CA CYS A 51 -7.15 14.83 -8.15
C CYS A 51 -7.77 13.97 -9.26
N ALA A 52 -8.34 12.81 -8.91
CA ALA A 52 -8.98 11.92 -9.88
C ALA A 52 -10.25 12.55 -10.48
N ASP A 53 -11.02 13.31 -9.71
CA ASP A 53 -12.19 14.04 -10.21
C ASP A 53 -11.81 15.18 -11.15
N ARG A 54 -10.70 15.88 -10.88
CA ARG A 54 -10.18 16.89 -11.81
C ARG A 54 -9.75 16.26 -13.14
N VAL A 55 -9.11 15.09 -13.12
CA VAL A 55 -8.75 14.36 -14.34
C VAL A 55 -9.97 14.03 -15.20
N THR A 56 -11.11 13.68 -14.59
CA THR A 56 -12.32 13.29 -15.32
C THR A 56 -13.22 14.47 -15.70
N THR A 57 -12.95 15.68 -15.19
CA THR A 57 -13.73 16.89 -15.51
C THR A 57 -13.78 17.16 -17.02
N SER A 58 -12.73 16.79 -17.76
CA SER A 58 -12.67 16.96 -19.21
C SER A 58 -13.25 15.80 -20.01
N TRP A 59 -13.80 14.76 -19.36
CA TRP A 59 -14.30 13.58 -20.04
C TRP A 59 -15.81 13.71 -20.27
N ASP A 60 -16.23 13.55 -21.52
CA ASP A 60 -17.66 13.55 -21.89
C ASP A 60 -18.42 12.35 -21.30
N THR A 61 -17.70 11.28 -21.00
CA THR A 61 -18.22 10.10 -20.29
C THR A 61 -17.25 9.79 -19.17
N ALA A 62 -17.69 9.29 -18.01
CA ALA A 62 -16.82 8.99 -16.85
C ALA A 62 -15.78 7.85 -17.07
N ARG A 63 -15.38 7.61 -18.33
CA ARG A 63 -14.41 6.62 -18.78
C ARG A 63 -13.51 7.15 -19.91
N THR A 64 -12.35 6.53 -20.06
CA THR A 64 -11.43 6.73 -21.19
C THR A 64 -10.81 5.39 -21.63
N THR A 65 -10.34 5.30 -22.87
CA THR A 65 -9.52 4.16 -23.35
C THR A 65 -8.04 4.51 -23.46
N ASN A 66 -7.67 5.78 -23.32
CA ASN A 66 -6.29 6.22 -23.44
C ASN A 66 -5.56 6.12 -22.10
N ARG A 67 -4.87 4.98 -21.89
CA ARG A 67 -4.11 4.69 -20.68
C ARG A 67 -3.04 5.74 -20.37
N ASP A 68 -2.24 6.11 -21.37
CA ASP A 68 -1.05 6.92 -21.13
C ASP A 68 -1.44 8.37 -20.83
N ALA A 69 -2.41 8.91 -21.56
CA ALA A 69 -2.99 10.22 -21.25
C ALA A 69 -3.61 10.26 -19.84
N LEU A 70 -4.29 9.18 -19.41
CA LEU A 70 -4.82 9.06 -18.06
C LEU A 70 -3.70 9.10 -17.01
N VAL A 71 -2.65 8.28 -17.18
CA VAL A 71 -1.53 8.20 -16.24
C VAL A 71 -0.80 9.55 -16.15
N ASP A 72 -0.58 10.21 -17.29
CA ASP A 72 0.09 11.51 -17.34
C ASP A 72 -0.75 12.62 -16.70
N SER A 73 -2.06 12.65 -16.97
CA SER A 73 -2.98 13.62 -16.36
C SER A 73 -3.07 13.43 -14.85
N LEU A 74 -3.22 12.18 -14.38
CA LEU A 74 -3.25 11.88 -12.96
C LEU A 74 -1.93 12.23 -12.28
N ARG A 75 -0.79 11.92 -12.90
CA ARG A 75 0.52 12.31 -12.39
C ARG A 75 0.63 13.83 -12.26
N ALA A 76 0.21 14.58 -13.28
CA ALA A 76 0.27 16.03 -13.27
C ALA A 76 -0.57 16.63 -12.13
N GLU A 77 -1.80 16.14 -11.94
CA GLU A 77 -2.68 16.58 -10.84
C GLU A 77 -2.09 16.27 -9.46
N LEU A 78 -1.54 15.08 -9.27
CA LEU A 78 -0.91 14.69 -8.00
C LEU A 78 0.34 15.52 -7.68
N VAL A 79 1.10 15.94 -8.71
CA VAL A 79 2.24 16.84 -8.54
C VAL A 79 1.76 18.25 -8.22
N ALA A 80 0.76 18.77 -8.94
CA ALA A 80 0.22 20.11 -8.72
C ALA A 80 -0.43 20.28 -7.33
N ALA A 81 -0.94 19.20 -6.75
CA ALA A 81 -1.51 19.18 -5.40
C ALA A 81 -0.50 18.82 -4.28
N ASP A 82 0.81 18.77 -4.59
CA ASP A 82 1.89 18.40 -3.66
C ASP A 82 1.68 17.03 -2.98
N ILE A 83 0.96 16.10 -3.63
CA ILE A 83 0.66 14.79 -3.07
C ILE A 83 1.89 13.90 -3.11
N PHE A 84 2.71 14.01 -4.16
CA PHE A 84 3.94 13.25 -4.30
C PHE A 84 4.87 13.40 -3.09
N ASP A 85 4.95 14.58 -2.49
CA ASP A 85 5.80 14.84 -1.32
C ASP A 85 5.24 14.24 -0.02
N ARG A 86 3.93 13.98 0.04
CA ARG A 86 3.25 13.37 1.19
C ARG A 86 3.32 11.85 1.17
N LEU A 87 3.34 11.24 -0.03
CA LEU A 87 3.30 9.79 -0.21
C LEU A 87 4.48 9.03 0.46
N PRO A 88 5.73 9.52 0.46
CA PRO A 88 6.83 8.90 1.20
C PRO A 88 6.60 8.83 2.72
N ALA A 89 6.06 9.90 3.31
CA ALA A 89 5.75 9.95 4.74
C ALA A 89 4.60 8.98 5.08
N LEU A 90 3.58 8.93 4.22
CA LEU A 90 2.47 7.98 4.34
C LEU A 90 2.97 6.53 4.26
N LEU A 91 3.89 6.21 3.34
CA LEU A 91 4.50 4.89 3.24
C LEU A 91 5.28 4.53 4.52
N ALA A 92 6.04 5.48 5.07
CA ALA A 92 6.78 5.27 6.31
C ALA A 92 5.84 5.01 7.50
N ALA A 93 4.75 5.77 7.62
CA ALA A 93 3.74 5.57 8.67
C ALA A 93 3.05 4.20 8.57
N ALA A 94 2.78 3.72 7.35
CA ALA A 94 2.22 2.39 7.14
C ALA A 94 3.18 1.28 7.56
N VAL A 95 4.48 1.41 7.26
CA VAL A 95 5.52 0.44 7.66
C VAL A 95 5.73 0.45 9.18
N ASP A 96 5.76 1.63 9.80
CA ASP A 96 5.81 1.75 11.27
C ASP A 96 4.65 1.00 11.95
N ALA A 97 3.44 1.09 11.38
CA ALA A 97 2.28 0.36 11.87
C ALA A 97 2.37 -1.17 11.71
N THR A 98 3.25 -1.69 10.85
CA THR A 98 3.53 -3.14 10.76
C THR A 98 4.59 -3.62 11.74
N ALA A 99 5.13 -2.72 12.59
CA ALA A 99 6.29 -3.00 13.43
C ALA A 99 7.49 -3.53 12.64
N SER A 100 7.63 -3.09 11.39
CA SER A 100 8.74 -3.42 10.51
C SER A 100 9.57 -2.18 10.22
N ASP A 101 10.81 -2.38 9.80
CA ASP A 101 11.71 -1.28 9.46
C ASP A 101 11.85 -1.10 7.96
N LEU A 102 11.92 0.17 7.54
CA LEU A 102 12.32 0.54 6.19
C LEU A 102 13.82 0.35 6.02
N ARG A 103 14.24 -0.39 4.99
CA ARG A 103 15.67 -0.55 4.65
C ARG A 103 16.33 0.76 4.17
N ALA A 104 15.54 1.69 3.66
CA ALA A 104 15.99 2.98 3.18
C ALA A 104 14.86 4.01 3.25
N ARG A 105 15.22 5.29 3.37
CA ARG A 105 14.25 6.39 3.43
C ARG A 105 13.51 6.52 2.07
N PRO A 106 12.18 6.41 2.04
CA PRO A 106 11.41 6.56 0.82
C PRO A 106 11.55 7.97 0.24
N VAL A 107 11.56 8.05 -1.09
CA VAL A 107 11.58 9.30 -1.87
C VAL A 107 10.34 9.36 -2.77
N PRO A 108 9.91 10.55 -3.22
CA PRO A 108 8.68 10.74 -4.03
C PRO A 108 8.87 10.28 -5.49
N ALA A 109 9.43 9.10 -5.69
CA ALA A 109 9.76 8.54 -7.00
C ALA A 109 9.81 7.02 -6.94
N ALA A 110 9.94 6.39 -8.10
CA ALA A 110 10.25 4.97 -8.19
C ALA A 110 11.58 4.70 -7.44
N PRO A 111 11.69 3.57 -6.73
CA PRO A 111 10.73 2.47 -6.67
C PRO A 111 9.57 2.70 -5.70
N TYR A 112 9.59 3.72 -4.84
CA TYR A 112 8.65 3.85 -3.71
C TYR A 112 7.29 4.37 -4.11
N VAL A 113 7.23 5.28 -5.10
CA VAL A 113 6.01 5.91 -5.59
C VAL A 113 5.92 5.72 -7.09
N VAL A 114 4.82 5.12 -7.56
CA VAL A 114 4.54 4.89 -8.98
C VAL A 114 3.10 5.28 -9.26
N VAL A 115 2.85 6.03 -10.34
CA VAL A 115 1.48 6.28 -10.82
C VAL A 115 1.14 5.23 -11.86
N THR A 116 -0.01 4.59 -11.70
CA THR A 116 -0.54 3.59 -12.61
C THR A 116 -1.88 4.07 -13.17
N SER A 117 -2.42 3.35 -14.15
CA SER A 117 -3.74 3.64 -14.71
C SER A 117 -4.91 3.40 -13.73
N ARG A 118 -4.63 2.86 -12.53
CA ARG A 118 -5.62 2.75 -11.44
C ARG A 118 -5.48 3.85 -10.41
N GLY A 119 -4.30 4.47 -10.31
CA GLY A 119 -3.96 5.35 -9.20
C GLY A 119 -2.51 5.24 -8.75
N PRO A 120 -2.12 6.01 -7.71
CA PRO A 120 -0.81 5.91 -7.10
C PRO A 120 -0.64 4.57 -6.36
N LEU A 121 0.56 4.01 -6.51
CA LEU A 121 1.02 2.78 -5.89
C LEU A 121 2.29 3.07 -5.10
N LEU A 122 2.28 2.66 -3.84
CA LEU A 122 3.42 2.73 -2.95
C LEU A 122 3.97 1.34 -2.70
N ARG A 123 5.30 1.23 -2.61
CA ARG A 123 5.95 -0.03 -2.26
C ARG A 123 7.18 0.17 -1.40
N ALA A 124 7.31 -0.69 -0.39
CA ALA A 124 8.49 -0.77 0.46
C ALA A 124 8.90 -2.22 0.67
N THR A 125 10.19 -2.50 0.60
CA THR A 125 10.74 -3.78 1.06
C THR A 125 10.87 -3.73 2.58
N ILE A 126 10.22 -4.68 3.26
CA ILE A 126 10.22 -4.86 4.70
C ILE A 126 10.50 -6.34 5.02
N ASP A 127 10.86 -6.70 6.24
CA ASP A 127 10.88 -8.12 6.64
C ASP A 127 9.44 -8.53 7.03
N PRO A 128 8.83 -9.60 6.49
CA PRO A 128 9.40 -10.66 5.62
C PRO A 128 9.29 -10.49 4.10
N GLY A 129 8.72 -9.39 3.59
CA GLY A 129 8.52 -9.25 2.13
C GLY A 129 8.43 -7.81 1.61
N ARG A 130 7.32 -7.50 0.95
CA ARG A 130 7.10 -6.19 0.34
C ARG A 130 5.71 -5.68 0.68
N LEU A 131 5.65 -4.57 1.39
CA LEU A 131 4.41 -3.84 1.60
C LEU A 131 4.06 -3.13 0.29
N VAL A 132 2.86 -3.38 -0.23
CA VAL A 132 2.29 -2.71 -1.38
C VAL A 132 0.99 -2.04 -0.98
N ILE A 133 0.88 -0.74 -1.24
CA ILE A 133 -0.30 0.07 -0.97
C ILE A 133 -0.77 0.66 -2.29
N ARG A 134 -2.04 0.52 -2.60
CA ARG A 134 -2.65 1.09 -3.80
C ARG A 134 -3.85 1.92 -3.45
N PHE A 135 -3.94 3.08 -4.08
CA PHE A 135 -5.09 3.96 -4.02
C PHE A 135 -5.80 3.86 -5.36
N ASP A 136 -6.70 2.90 -5.48
CA ASP A 136 -7.43 2.69 -6.72
C ASP A 136 -8.54 3.75 -6.82
N VAL A 137 -8.33 4.74 -7.69
CA VAL A 137 -9.29 5.80 -8.07
C VAL A 137 -9.90 5.54 -9.45
N PHE A 138 -9.28 4.65 -10.24
CA PHE A 138 -9.82 4.16 -11.50
C PHE A 138 -9.85 2.63 -11.49
N GLU A 139 -10.91 2.07 -12.08
CA GLU A 139 -11.01 0.65 -12.37
C GLU A 139 -10.76 0.38 -13.86
N ILE A 140 -10.27 -0.82 -14.16
CA ILE A 140 -10.00 -1.26 -15.54
C ILE A 140 -11.06 -2.27 -15.92
N VAL A 141 -11.93 -1.89 -16.85
CA VAL A 141 -12.96 -2.76 -17.42
C VAL A 141 -12.41 -3.34 -18.73
N ARG A 142 -12.42 -4.66 -18.85
CA ARG A 142 -12.00 -5.37 -20.07
C ARG A 142 -13.19 -6.14 -20.60
N ALA A 143 -13.60 -5.85 -21.82
CA ALA A 143 -14.64 -6.62 -22.50
C ALA A 143 -14.04 -7.93 -23.04
N ASP A 144 -14.81 -9.01 -22.95
CA ASP A 144 -14.45 -10.28 -23.54
C ASP A 144 -14.55 -10.19 -25.07
N GLY A 145 -13.44 -10.42 -25.76
CA GLY A 145 -13.37 -10.43 -27.22
C GLY A 145 -12.06 -9.88 -27.76
N ALA A 146 -11.48 -10.55 -28.75
CA ALA A 146 -10.25 -10.10 -29.40
C ALA A 146 -10.47 -8.71 -30.02
N GLY A 147 -9.67 -7.73 -29.59
CA GLY A 147 -9.66 -6.36 -30.15
C GLY A 147 -10.31 -5.27 -29.30
N HIS A 148 -10.96 -5.58 -28.19
CA HIS A 148 -11.46 -4.54 -27.28
C HIS A 148 -10.31 -3.92 -26.48
N GLN A 149 -10.18 -2.59 -26.56
CA GLN A 149 -9.28 -1.85 -25.68
C GLN A 149 -9.82 -1.85 -24.25
N PRO A 150 -8.93 -1.89 -23.23
CA PRO A 150 -9.36 -1.70 -21.86
C PRO A 150 -9.96 -0.29 -21.70
N GLU A 151 -11.06 -0.21 -20.97
CA GLU A 151 -11.63 1.05 -20.53
C GLU A 151 -11.23 1.33 -19.09
N TYR A 152 -10.98 2.59 -18.79
CA TYR A 152 -10.62 3.08 -17.47
C TYR A 152 -11.76 3.93 -16.96
N HIS A 153 -12.40 3.49 -15.88
CA HIS A 153 -13.59 4.13 -15.31
C HIS A 153 -13.22 4.76 -13.98
N ARG A 154 -13.69 5.97 -13.72
CA ARG A 154 -13.56 6.60 -12.40
C ARG A 154 -14.40 5.82 -11.39
N VAL A 155 -13.82 5.43 -10.27
CA VAL A 155 -14.57 4.84 -9.15
C VAL A 155 -15.10 5.95 -8.25
N ASP A 156 -16.16 5.71 -7.49
CA ASP A 156 -16.60 6.65 -6.44
C ASP A 156 -15.68 6.50 -5.22
N GLY A 157 -14.96 7.58 -4.86
CA GLY A 157 -13.97 7.59 -3.79
C GLY A 157 -12.64 6.91 -4.14
N VAL A 158 -11.89 6.53 -3.09
CA VAL A 158 -10.61 5.81 -3.19
C VAL A 158 -10.72 4.41 -2.61
N ARG A 159 -10.48 3.39 -3.42
CA ARG A 159 -10.38 2.00 -2.94
C ARG A 159 -8.94 1.74 -2.46
N LEU A 160 -8.74 1.79 -1.15
CA LEU A 160 -7.45 1.51 -0.52
C LEU A 160 -7.19 0.00 -0.41
N HIS A 161 -6.18 -0.48 -1.14
CA HIS A 161 -5.67 -1.85 -1.03
C HIS A 161 -4.30 -1.85 -0.35
N VAL A 162 -4.13 -2.72 0.64
CA VAL A 162 -2.85 -2.96 1.33
C VAL A 162 -2.58 -4.45 1.28
N SER A 163 -1.38 -4.83 0.86
CA SER A 163 -0.96 -6.23 0.78
C SER A 163 0.51 -6.39 1.17
N LEU A 164 0.85 -7.58 1.63
CA LEU A 164 2.23 -8.01 1.81
C LEU A 164 2.53 -9.10 0.78
N GLU A 165 3.48 -8.83 -0.11
CA GLU A 165 3.95 -9.76 -1.13
C GLU A 165 5.25 -10.42 -0.64
N ASN A 166 5.42 -11.73 -0.88
CA ASN A 166 6.56 -12.53 -0.42
C ASN A 166 7.41 -12.98 -1.62
#